data_AF-A0A1D2UL46-F1
#
_entry.id   AF-A0A1D2UL46-F1
#
_cell.length_a   1.000
_cell.length_b   1.000
_cell.length_c   1.000
_cell.angle_alpha   90.00
_cell.angle_beta   90.00
_cell.angle_gamma   90.00
#
_symmetry.space_group_name_H-M   'P 1'
#
loop_
_entity.id
_entity.type
_entity.pdbx_description
1 polymer ?
#
loop_
_entity_poly.entity_id
_entity_poly.type
_entity_poly.pdbx_seq_one_letter_code
_entity_poly.pdbx_strand_id
1 'polypeptide(L)'
;MSLTGYGQTGPLRELPGHDINYAAIAGLAAISGSSNGAPSYDSGLPVADMAGAMFALTAVLGALLKRAKTGEGEHLDVAIADSLLHWMTPRLGARMNAPALDADGFRRHLHARPGYGFFQAGCGRWLALGALETPFWKRLVLALELDACATPAFEEFAYRCEHAEQIARVLRERFAQQQRSFWLDRLQRFDVPCSPVNDIDGALVEEQFISRDLIGDRGEGPMVRFPARRRP
;
A
#
# COMPACT_ATOMS: atom_id res chain seq x y z
N MET A 1 19.91 -4.51 -22.32
CA MET A 1 19.21 -4.78 -21.06
C MET A 1 18.32 -5.98 -21.28
N SER A 2 18.35 -6.92 -20.34
CA SER A 2 17.43 -8.04 -20.24
C SER A 2 16.52 -7.77 -19.03
N LEU A 3 15.20 -7.85 -19.24
CA LEU A 3 14.21 -7.85 -18.16
C LEU A 3 13.46 -9.17 -18.26
N THR A 4 13.70 -10.07 -17.31
CA THR A 4 13.09 -11.41 -17.30
C THR A 4 12.48 -11.72 -15.94
N GLY A 5 11.67 -12.78 -15.86
CA GLY A 5 11.02 -13.18 -14.61
C GLY A 5 11.99 -13.42 -13.46
N TYR A 6 13.03 -14.20 -13.73
CA TYR A 6 13.96 -14.72 -12.72
C TYR A 6 15.44 -14.36 -12.99
N GLY A 7 15.71 -13.43 -13.90
CA GLY A 7 17.08 -13.02 -14.29
C GLY A 7 17.71 -13.95 -15.33
N GLN A 8 18.96 -13.67 -15.72
CA GLN A 8 19.73 -14.49 -16.67
C GLN A 8 20.53 -15.61 -15.98
N THR A 9 20.46 -15.72 -14.66
CA THR A 9 21.23 -16.67 -13.86
C THR A 9 20.36 -17.36 -12.81
N GLY A 10 20.88 -18.43 -12.19
CA GLY A 10 20.17 -19.19 -11.16
C GLY A 10 19.25 -20.30 -11.71
N PRO A 11 18.70 -21.13 -10.82
CA PRO A 11 17.97 -22.34 -11.20
C PRO A 11 16.62 -22.09 -11.87
N LEU A 12 16.04 -20.89 -11.70
CA LEU A 12 14.71 -20.55 -12.22
C LEU A 12 14.76 -19.77 -13.55
N ARG A 13 15.94 -19.46 -14.08
CA ARG A 13 16.10 -18.53 -15.22
C ARG A 13 15.34 -18.93 -16.49
N GLU A 14 15.17 -20.24 -16.71
CA GLU A 14 14.49 -20.80 -17.89
C GLU A 14 12.99 -21.05 -17.64
N LEU A 15 12.50 -20.80 -16.42
CA LEU A 15 11.11 -21.05 -16.08
C LEU A 15 10.20 -19.91 -16.55
N PRO A 16 9.01 -20.23 -17.09
CA PRO A 16 8.00 -19.22 -17.35
C PRO A 16 7.43 -18.70 -16.02
N GLY A 17 6.91 -17.48 -16.05
CA GLY A 17 6.20 -16.91 -14.91
C GLY A 17 5.33 -15.73 -15.33
N HIS A 18 4.35 -15.45 -14.48
CA HIS A 18 3.55 -14.23 -14.49
C HIS A 18 3.67 -13.55 -13.13
N ASP A 19 3.14 -12.33 -13.02
CA ASP A 19 3.20 -11.53 -11.79
C ASP A 19 2.89 -12.32 -10.52
N ILE A 20 1.82 -13.12 -10.55
CA ILE A 20 1.41 -13.96 -9.42
C ILE A 20 2.49 -14.97 -8.99
N ASN A 21 3.27 -15.52 -9.92
CA ASN A 21 4.36 -16.45 -9.62
C ASN A 21 5.52 -15.72 -8.94
N TYR A 22 5.83 -14.51 -9.40
CA TYR A 22 6.87 -13.67 -8.81
C TYR A 22 6.44 -13.17 -7.42
N ALA A 23 5.17 -12.80 -7.24
CA ALA A 23 4.58 -12.45 -5.95
C ALA A 23 4.55 -13.62 -4.96
N ALA A 24 4.32 -14.84 -5.45
CA ALA A 24 4.38 -16.04 -4.63
C ALA A 24 5.81 -16.30 -4.12
N ILE A 25 6.81 -16.32 -5.01
CA ILE A 25 8.19 -16.64 -4.61
C ILE A 25 8.83 -15.53 -3.76
N ALA A 26 8.48 -14.26 -4.00
CA ALA A 26 8.95 -13.13 -3.20
C ALA A 26 8.27 -13.05 -1.81
N GLY A 27 7.28 -13.91 -1.53
CA GLY A 27 6.57 -13.97 -0.25
C GLY A 27 5.44 -12.95 -0.09
N LEU A 28 5.15 -12.12 -1.10
CA LEU A 28 4.05 -11.14 -1.06
C LEU A 28 2.69 -11.83 -0.92
N ALA A 29 2.47 -12.92 -1.67
CA ALA A 29 1.19 -13.63 -1.64
C ALA A 29 0.86 -14.23 -0.25
N ALA A 30 1.90 -14.64 0.50
CA ALA A 30 1.74 -15.24 1.83
C ALA A 30 1.27 -14.24 2.89
N ILE A 31 1.55 -12.95 2.73
CA ILE A 31 1.17 -11.90 3.68
C ILE A 31 -0.07 -11.08 3.24
N SER A 32 -0.51 -11.27 2.00
CA SER A 32 -1.64 -10.56 1.39
C SER A 32 -2.99 -11.19 1.77
N GLY A 33 -4.11 -10.58 1.40
CA GLY A 33 -5.45 -11.07 1.74
C GLY A 33 -5.83 -10.88 3.21
N SER A 34 -6.74 -11.70 3.73
CA SER A 34 -7.19 -11.61 5.13
C SER A 34 -6.20 -12.24 6.12
N SER A 35 -6.27 -11.86 7.39
CA SER A 35 -5.33 -12.31 8.43
C SER A 35 -5.32 -13.82 8.68
N ASN A 36 -6.45 -14.49 8.44
CA ASN A 36 -6.65 -15.93 8.64
C ASN A 36 -7.10 -16.66 7.35
N GLY A 37 -6.92 -16.03 6.18
CA GLY A 37 -7.33 -16.59 4.89
C GLY A 37 -6.23 -17.42 4.21
N ALA A 38 -6.55 -18.03 3.08
CA ALA A 38 -5.52 -18.57 2.18
C ALA A 38 -4.59 -17.44 1.66
N PRO A 39 -3.36 -17.75 1.22
CA PRO A 39 -2.55 -16.80 0.46
C PRO A 39 -3.35 -16.19 -0.68
N SER A 40 -3.14 -14.90 -0.94
CA SER A 40 -3.95 -14.18 -1.91
C SER A 40 -3.13 -13.20 -2.74
N TYR A 41 -3.67 -12.82 -3.89
CA TYR A 41 -3.06 -11.88 -4.83
C TYR A 41 -4.09 -10.79 -5.18
N ASP A 42 -4.46 -9.99 -4.16
CA ASP A 42 -5.57 -9.03 -4.21
C ASP A 42 -5.10 -7.58 -4.39
N SER A 43 -3.91 -7.34 -4.96
CA SER A 43 -3.39 -5.99 -5.20
C SER A 43 -4.22 -5.21 -6.21
N GLY A 44 -4.97 -5.90 -7.09
CA GLY A 44 -5.63 -5.31 -8.24
C GLY A 44 -4.67 -4.78 -9.33
N LEU A 45 -3.36 -4.96 -9.14
CA LEU A 45 -2.29 -4.47 -10.00
C LEU A 45 -1.17 -5.51 -10.11
N PRO A 46 -0.48 -5.61 -11.27
CA PRO A 46 0.70 -6.45 -11.43
C PRO A 46 1.92 -5.85 -10.71
N VAL A 47 1.97 -6.02 -9.38
CA VAL A 47 2.96 -5.35 -8.52
C VAL A 47 4.39 -5.80 -8.81
N ALA A 48 4.60 -7.09 -9.14
CA ALA A 48 5.93 -7.58 -9.48
C ALA A 48 6.43 -6.95 -10.78
N ASP A 49 5.60 -6.96 -11.83
CA ASP A 49 5.93 -6.38 -13.14
C ASP A 49 6.18 -4.88 -13.03
N MET A 50 5.37 -4.17 -12.22
CA MET A 50 5.58 -2.76 -11.91
C MET A 50 6.92 -2.52 -11.19
N ALA A 51 7.29 -3.38 -10.24
CA ALA A 51 8.60 -3.32 -9.59
C ALA A 51 9.72 -3.52 -10.61
N GLY A 52 9.62 -4.56 -11.43
CA GLY A 52 10.57 -4.86 -12.50
C GLY A 52 10.76 -3.69 -13.47
N ALA A 53 9.66 -3.08 -13.91
CA ALA A 53 9.70 -1.90 -14.78
C ALA A 53 10.41 -0.70 -14.12
N MET A 54 10.15 -0.45 -12.83
CA MET A 54 10.79 0.65 -12.10
C MET A 54 12.28 0.44 -11.86
N PHE A 55 12.71 -0.78 -11.52
CA PHE A 55 14.13 -1.11 -11.39
C PHE A 55 14.85 -1.09 -12.74
N ALA A 56 14.21 -1.60 -13.80
CA ALA A 56 14.74 -1.55 -15.16
C ALA A 56 14.96 -0.10 -15.62
N LEU A 57 13.96 0.77 -15.44
CA LEU A 57 14.10 2.20 -15.74
C LEU A 57 15.23 2.84 -14.94
N THR A 58 15.31 2.56 -13.63
CA THR A 58 16.36 3.10 -12.75
C THR A 58 17.75 2.64 -13.20
N ALA A 59 17.91 1.37 -13.54
CA ALA A 59 19.16 0.80 -14.02
C ALA A 59 19.57 1.42 -15.37
N VAL A 60 18.64 1.61 -16.30
CA VAL A 60 18.90 2.27 -17.58
C VAL A 60 19.31 3.73 -17.38
N LEU A 61 18.64 4.48 -16.51
CA LEU A 61 19.02 5.87 -16.20
C LEU A 61 20.42 5.94 -15.60
N GLY A 62 20.76 5.02 -14.69
CA GLY A 62 22.11 4.88 -14.13
C GLY A 62 23.17 4.58 -15.20
N ALA A 63 22.90 3.62 -16.08
CA ALA A 63 23.79 3.24 -17.17
C ALA A 63 23.99 4.38 -18.19
N LEU A 64 22.93 5.13 -18.50
CA LEU A 64 23.02 6.32 -19.36
C LEU A 64 23.88 7.42 -18.73
N LEU A 65 23.74 7.66 -17.42
CA LEU A 65 24.57 8.61 -16.69
C LEU A 65 26.04 8.18 -16.62
N LYS A 66 26.30 6.89 -16.40
CA LYS A 66 27.64 6.29 -16.45
C LYS A 66 28.26 6.48 -17.84
N ARG A 67 27.54 6.07 -18.90
CA ARG A 67 27.97 6.23 -20.29
C ARG A 67 28.25 7.68 -20.66
N ALA A 68 27.46 8.63 -20.16
CA ALA A 68 27.69 10.06 -20.41
C ALA A 68 29.02 10.56 -19.82
N LYS A 69 29.53 9.92 -18.76
CA LYS A 69 30.79 10.27 -18.11
C LYS A 69 32.00 9.48 -18.63
N THR A 70 31.80 8.21 -18.97
CA THR A 70 32.90 7.29 -19.29
C THR A 70 32.97 6.89 -20.76
N GLY A 71 31.89 7.08 -21.52
CA GLY A 71 31.75 6.55 -22.88
C GLY A 71 31.42 5.05 -22.96
N GLU A 72 31.42 4.34 -21.83
CA GLU A 72 31.24 2.89 -21.78
C GLU A 72 29.78 2.50 -21.50
N GLY A 73 29.28 1.54 -22.25
CA GLY A 73 28.00 0.89 -21.97
C GLY A 73 28.14 -0.30 -21.03
N GLU A 74 27.01 -0.85 -20.59
CA GLU A 74 26.97 -2.08 -19.80
C GLU A 74 25.74 -2.93 -20.13
N HIS A 75 25.84 -4.24 -19.90
CA HIS A 75 24.69 -5.12 -19.94
C HIS A 75 23.98 -5.10 -18.59
N LEU A 76 22.68 -4.79 -18.60
CA LEU A 76 21.83 -4.80 -17.42
C LEU A 76 20.99 -6.08 -17.42
N ASP A 77 21.08 -6.87 -16.36
CA ASP A 77 20.23 -8.02 -16.06
C ASP A 77 19.30 -7.64 -14.90
N VAL A 78 17.99 -7.59 -15.15
CA VAL A 78 16.97 -7.26 -14.15
C VAL A 78 15.97 -8.39 -14.08
N ALA A 79 15.80 -8.95 -12.88
CA ALA A 79 14.78 -9.94 -12.59
C ALA A 79 13.55 -9.30 -11.94
N ILE A 80 12.35 -9.67 -12.42
CA ILE A 80 11.08 -9.23 -11.86
C ILE A 80 10.91 -9.75 -10.42
N ALA A 81 11.27 -11.01 -10.17
CA ALA A 81 11.22 -11.61 -8.83
C ALA A 81 12.17 -10.89 -7.84
N ASP A 82 13.40 -10.58 -8.25
CA ASP A 82 14.36 -9.84 -7.41
C ASP A 82 13.86 -8.44 -7.08
N SER A 83 13.27 -7.77 -8.08
CA SER A 83 12.69 -6.43 -7.96
C SER A 83 11.58 -6.40 -6.90
N LEU A 84 10.68 -7.39 -6.93
CA LEU A 84 9.63 -7.48 -5.92
C LEU A 84 10.18 -7.88 -4.54
N LEU A 85 11.13 -8.81 -4.48
CA LEU A 85 11.79 -9.18 -3.23
C LEU A 85 12.48 -7.97 -2.59
N HIS A 86 13.08 -7.10 -3.39
CA HIS A 86 13.65 -5.84 -2.89
C HIS A 86 12.57 -4.92 -2.29
N TRP A 87 11.40 -4.80 -2.91
CA TRP A 87 10.27 -4.04 -2.32
C TRP A 87 9.73 -4.66 -1.03
N MET A 88 9.99 -5.95 -0.78
CA MET A 88 9.64 -6.64 0.47
C MET A 88 10.56 -6.30 1.65
N THR A 89 11.60 -5.48 1.47
CA THR A 89 12.55 -5.08 2.54
C THR A 89 11.89 -4.61 3.84
N PRO A 90 10.84 -3.75 3.84
CA PRO A 90 10.17 -3.38 5.09
C PRO A 90 9.55 -4.58 5.83
N ARG A 91 9.12 -5.63 5.11
CA ARG A 91 8.55 -6.85 5.68
C ARG A 91 9.64 -7.78 6.21
N LEU A 92 10.80 -7.82 5.55
CA LEU A 92 11.99 -8.49 6.08
C LEU A 92 12.40 -7.88 7.43
N GLY A 93 12.45 -6.54 7.53
CA GLY A 93 12.72 -5.85 8.79
C GLY A 93 11.68 -6.16 9.88
N ALA A 94 10.39 -6.14 9.54
CA ALA A 94 9.34 -6.53 10.48
C ALA A 94 9.48 -7.99 10.96
N ARG A 95 9.84 -8.91 10.07
CA ARG A 95 10.07 -10.32 10.40
C ARG A 95 11.26 -10.51 11.34
N MET A 96 12.33 -9.74 11.15
CA MET A 96 13.50 -9.73 12.04
C MET A 96 13.17 -9.23 13.44
N ASN A 97 12.25 -8.28 13.57
CA ASN A 97 11.79 -7.75 14.86
C ASN A 97 10.78 -8.67 15.56
N ALA A 98 10.25 -9.67 14.88
CA ALA A 98 9.31 -10.65 15.43
C ALA A 98 9.77 -12.09 15.15
N PRO A 99 10.97 -12.50 15.61
CA PRO A 99 11.59 -13.79 15.25
C PRO A 99 10.75 -14.99 15.70
N ALA A 100 10.06 -14.85 16.84
CA ALA A 100 9.26 -15.90 17.47
C ALA A 100 7.92 -16.20 16.79
N LEU A 101 7.45 -15.36 15.86
CA LEU A 101 6.21 -15.60 15.13
C LEU A 101 6.45 -16.60 14.00
N ASP A 102 5.54 -17.57 13.87
CA ASP A 102 5.42 -18.40 12.67
C ASP A 102 4.82 -17.60 11.50
N ALA A 103 4.65 -18.23 10.33
CA ALA A 103 4.17 -17.54 9.14
C ALA A 103 2.77 -16.93 9.34
N ASP A 104 1.86 -17.68 9.96
CA ASP A 104 0.48 -17.22 10.22
C ASP A 104 0.43 -16.13 11.30
N GLY A 105 1.22 -16.29 12.37
CA GLY A 105 1.39 -15.29 13.42
C GLY A 105 1.98 -13.99 12.88
N PHE A 106 2.97 -14.08 12.00
CA PHE A 106 3.55 -12.91 11.34
C PHE A 106 2.54 -12.22 10.42
N ARG A 107 1.74 -12.99 9.65
CA ARG A 107 0.64 -12.44 8.85
C ARG A 107 -0.36 -11.71 9.72
N ARG A 108 -0.86 -12.34 10.80
CA ARG A 108 -1.78 -11.69 11.75
C ARG A 108 -1.18 -10.41 12.34
N HIS A 109 0.09 -10.43 12.72
CA HIS A 109 0.80 -9.26 13.23
C HIS A 109 0.83 -8.10 12.21
N LEU A 110 1.07 -8.37 10.92
CA LEU A 110 1.01 -7.35 9.87
C LEU A 110 -0.39 -6.78 9.65
N HIS A 111 -1.43 -7.55 9.93
CA HIS A 111 -2.83 -7.14 9.78
C HIS A 111 -3.40 -6.43 11.01
N ALA A 112 -2.74 -6.53 12.18
CA ALA A 112 -3.12 -5.82 13.39
C ALA A 112 -2.79 -4.32 13.29
N ARG A 113 -3.66 -3.57 12.62
CA ARG A 113 -3.48 -2.14 12.29
C ARG A 113 -4.58 -1.30 12.94
N PRO A 114 -4.49 -1.02 14.25
CA PRO A 114 -5.51 -0.27 14.96
C PRO A 114 -5.61 1.16 14.43
N GLY A 115 -6.84 1.64 14.19
CA GLY A 115 -7.05 2.97 13.61
C GLY A 115 -6.60 3.11 12.16
N TYR A 116 -6.37 2.02 11.43
CA TYR A 116 -5.95 2.05 10.04
C TYR A 116 -6.67 0.99 9.20
N GLY A 117 -7.27 1.40 8.09
CA GLY A 117 -7.97 0.49 7.20
C GLY A 117 -9.19 1.12 6.54
N PHE A 118 -10.06 0.27 6.00
CA PHE A 118 -11.28 0.69 5.33
C PHE A 118 -12.50 0.40 6.20
N PHE A 119 -13.40 1.39 6.30
CA PHE A 119 -14.61 1.30 7.12
C PHE A 119 -15.82 1.69 6.27
N GLN A 120 -16.88 0.89 6.38
CA GLN A 120 -18.14 1.17 5.69
C GLN A 120 -18.97 2.15 6.52
N ALA A 121 -19.39 3.25 5.91
CA ALA A 121 -20.30 4.21 6.52
C ALA A 121 -21.76 3.72 6.42
N GLY A 122 -22.68 4.35 7.16
CA GLY A 122 -24.10 3.98 7.19
C GLY A 122 -24.81 4.04 5.83
N CYS A 123 -24.25 4.79 4.87
CA CYS A 123 -24.74 4.84 3.49
C CYS A 123 -24.19 3.72 2.58
N GLY A 124 -23.50 2.71 3.14
CA GLY A 124 -22.90 1.60 2.39
C GLY A 124 -21.60 1.92 1.64
N ARG A 125 -21.18 3.20 1.60
CA ARG A 125 -19.92 3.64 0.97
C ARG A 125 -18.75 3.52 1.94
N TRP A 126 -17.56 3.28 1.40
CA TRP A 126 -16.34 3.08 2.17
C TRP A 126 -15.50 4.36 2.28
N LEU A 127 -14.83 4.51 3.43
CA LEU A 127 -13.77 5.49 3.68
C LEU A 127 -12.49 4.79 4.16
N ALA A 128 -11.35 5.37 3.83
CA ALA A 128 -10.05 4.97 4.35
C ALA A 128 -9.70 5.83 5.57
N LEU A 129 -9.10 5.20 6.57
CA LEU A 129 -8.61 5.82 7.78
C LEU A 129 -7.14 5.47 7.97
N GLY A 130 -6.33 6.45 8.37
CA GLY A 130 -4.91 6.25 8.69
C GLY A 130 -4.48 6.98 9.95
N ALA A 131 -4.77 6.41 11.12
CA ALA A 131 -4.45 6.98 12.43
C ALA A 131 -3.58 6.03 13.26
N LEU A 132 -2.43 5.62 12.70
CA LEU A 132 -1.50 4.69 13.35
C LEU A 132 -0.71 5.35 14.48
N GLU A 133 -0.25 6.57 14.25
CA GLU A 133 0.59 7.34 15.16
C GLU A 133 -0.24 7.92 16.32
N THR A 134 0.34 7.97 17.51
CA THR A 134 -0.35 8.42 18.74
C THR A 134 -1.02 9.80 18.61
N PRO A 135 -0.44 10.82 17.95
CA PRO A 135 -1.13 12.09 17.73
C PRO A 135 -2.43 11.94 16.92
N PHE A 136 -2.41 11.16 15.83
CA PHE A 136 -3.60 10.91 15.02
C PHE A 136 -4.61 10.03 15.74
N TRP A 137 -4.16 9.06 16.53
CA TRP A 137 -5.02 8.26 17.39
C TRP A 137 -5.81 9.13 18.37
N LYS A 138 -5.15 10.05 19.08
CA LYS A 138 -5.82 10.98 20.01
C LYS A 138 -6.87 11.83 19.30
N ARG A 139 -6.54 12.34 18.11
CA ARG A 139 -7.48 13.10 17.27
C ARG A 139 -8.66 12.26 16.80
N LEU A 140 -8.42 11.00 16.42
CA LEU A 140 -9.47 10.04 16.07
C LEU A 140 -10.42 9.79 17.23
N VAL A 141 -9.90 9.56 18.43
CA VAL A 141 -10.69 9.35 19.65
C VAL A 141 -11.59 10.54 19.93
N LEU A 142 -11.07 11.77 19.82
CA LEU A 142 -11.85 13.01 19.97
C LEU A 142 -12.87 13.17 18.84
N ALA A 143 -12.46 12.96 17.58
CA ALA A 143 -13.33 13.09 16.42
C ALA A 143 -14.49 12.11 16.49
N LEU A 144 -14.28 10.88 16.95
CA LEU A 144 -15.32 9.86 17.02
C LEU A 144 -16.03 9.80 18.38
N GLU A 145 -15.62 10.61 19.37
CA GLU A 145 -16.15 10.60 20.74
C GLU A 145 -16.05 9.20 21.36
N LEU A 146 -14.88 8.57 21.24
CA LEU A 146 -14.61 7.22 21.73
C LEU A 146 -13.98 7.26 23.12
N ASP A 147 -14.71 7.74 24.13
CA ASP A 147 -14.17 7.97 25.48
C ASP A 147 -13.53 6.71 26.10
N ALA A 148 -14.07 5.52 25.81
CA ALA A 148 -13.50 4.25 26.25
C ALA A 148 -12.08 3.97 25.71
N CYS A 149 -11.68 4.65 24.64
CA CYS A 149 -10.38 4.57 24.00
C CYS A 149 -9.44 5.74 24.37
N ALA A 150 -9.86 6.63 25.27
CA ALA A 150 -9.10 7.82 25.69
C ALA A 150 -8.17 7.56 26.91
N THR A 151 -7.92 6.29 27.27
CA THR A 151 -7.07 5.96 28.41
C THR A 151 -5.57 6.01 28.05
N PRO A 152 -4.67 6.25 29.02
CA PRO A 152 -3.22 6.29 28.76
C PRO A 152 -2.67 5.02 28.11
N ALA A 153 -3.27 3.86 28.36
CA ALA A 153 -2.85 2.60 27.74
C ALA A 153 -3.00 2.62 26.21
N PHE A 154 -4.05 3.26 25.68
CA PHE A 154 -4.25 3.38 24.23
C PHE A 154 -3.27 4.35 23.56
N GLU A 155 -2.42 5.07 24.30
CA GLU A 155 -1.32 5.85 23.71
C GLU A 155 -0.19 4.96 23.18
N GLU A 156 -0.03 3.76 23.75
CA GLU A 156 0.95 2.77 23.35
C GLU A 156 0.48 1.97 22.15
N PHE A 157 1.26 1.97 21.07
CA PHE A 157 0.90 1.25 19.84
C PHE A 157 0.77 -0.26 20.08
N ALA A 158 1.65 -0.85 20.91
CA ALA A 158 1.60 -2.27 21.23
C ALA A 158 0.26 -2.66 21.90
N TYR A 159 -0.22 -1.84 22.85
CA TYR A 159 -1.51 -2.06 23.49
C TYR A 159 -2.67 -1.94 22.49
N ARG A 160 -2.60 -0.96 21.56
CA ARG A 160 -3.58 -0.87 20.48
C ARG A 160 -3.57 -2.11 19.58
N CYS A 161 -2.41 -2.69 19.31
CA CYS A 161 -2.30 -3.91 18.51
C CYS A 161 -2.89 -5.13 19.22
N GLU A 162 -2.67 -5.27 20.52
CA GLU A 162 -3.30 -6.32 21.34
C GLU A 162 -4.82 -6.21 21.37
N HIS A 163 -5.36 -5.00 21.16
CA HIS A 163 -6.80 -4.71 21.16
C HIS A 163 -7.33 -4.37 19.76
N ALA A 164 -6.59 -4.73 18.70
CA ALA A 164 -6.90 -4.30 17.34
C ALA A 164 -8.29 -4.74 16.87
N GLU A 165 -8.74 -5.95 17.20
CA GLU A 165 -10.08 -6.44 16.82
C GLU A 165 -11.20 -5.68 17.56
N GLN A 166 -11.01 -5.41 18.86
CA GLN A 166 -11.96 -4.61 19.63
C GLN A 166 -12.06 -3.19 19.06
N ILE A 167 -10.92 -2.55 18.77
CA ILE A 167 -10.85 -1.23 18.15
C ILE A 167 -11.56 -1.26 16.79
N ALA A 168 -11.26 -2.25 15.95
CA ALA A 168 -11.87 -2.38 14.63
C ALA A 168 -13.40 -2.52 14.73
N ARG A 169 -13.91 -3.29 15.70
CA ARG A 169 -15.36 -3.40 15.95
C ARG A 169 -15.98 -2.06 16.33
N VAL A 170 -15.40 -1.35 17.31
CA VAL A 170 -15.89 -0.03 17.74
C VAL A 170 -15.91 0.97 16.58
N LEU A 171 -14.85 0.99 15.77
CA LEU A 171 -14.77 1.85 14.59
C LEU A 171 -15.83 1.49 13.55
N ARG A 172 -16.03 0.20 13.25
CA ARG A 172 -17.09 -0.27 12.33
C ARG A 172 -18.48 0.16 12.80
N GLU A 173 -18.79 -0.06 14.08
CA GLU A 173 -20.06 0.33 14.69
C GLU A 173 -20.26 1.85 14.64
N ARG A 174 -19.21 2.63 14.93
CA ARG A 174 -19.29 4.08 14.91
C ARG A 174 -19.49 4.62 13.50
N PHE A 175 -18.69 4.18 12.52
CA PHE A 175 -18.81 4.65 11.14
C PHE A 175 -20.15 4.28 10.50
N ALA A 176 -20.77 3.17 10.89
CA ALA A 176 -22.09 2.77 10.39
C ALA A 176 -23.23 3.73 10.80
N GLN A 177 -23.03 4.64 11.76
CA GLN A 177 -24.09 5.51 12.28
C GLN A 177 -24.40 6.73 11.41
N GLN A 178 -23.48 7.13 10.52
CA GLN A 178 -23.64 8.32 9.68
C GLN A 178 -23.16 8.07 8.26
N GLN A 179 -23.52 8.97 7.34
CA GLN A 179 -23.08 8.91 5.96
C GLN A 179 -21.58 9.21 5.83
N ARG A 180 -20.97 8.73 4.74
CA ARG A 180 -19.53 8.91 4.49
C ARG A 180 -19.09 10.38 4.51
N SER A 181 -19.85 11.27 3.89
CA SER A 181 -19.52 12.71 3.82
C SER A 181 -19.42 13.35 5.22
N PHE A 182 -20.36 13.04 6.11
CA PHE A 182 -20.32 13.50 7.49
C PHE A 182 -19.02 13.10 8.19
N TRP A 183 -18.59 11.84 8.02
CA TRP A 183 -17.35 11.36 8.64
C TRP A 183 -16.12 11.99 8.03
N LEU A 184 -16.06 12.16 6.70
CA LEU A 184 -14.94 12.84 6.05
C LEU A 184 -14.81 14.28 6.56
N ASP A 185 -15.89 15.07 6.56
CA ASP A 185 -15.90 16.45 7.05
C ASP A 185 -15.51 16.54 8.53
N ARG A 186 -15.97 15.57 9.33
CA ARG A 186 -15.65 15.52 10.76
C ARG A 186 -14.19 15.14 11.00
N LEU A 187 -13.68 14.08 10.38
CA LEU A 187 -12.30 13.64 10.53
C LEU A 187 -11.31 14.70 10.02
N GLN A 188 -11.60 15.35 8.90
CA GLN A 188 -10.80 16.45 8.37
C GLN A 188 -10.73 17.65 9.33
N ARG A 189 -11.86 18.04 9.96
CA ARG A 189 -11.87 19.11 10.97
C ARG A 189 -10.99 18.83 12.18
N PHE A 190 -10.78 17.55 12.51
CA PHE A 190 -9.92 17.12 13.61
C PHE A 190 -8.49 16.76 13.15
N ASP A 191 -8.14 17.02 11.87
CA ASP A 191 -6.84 16.70 11.29
C ASP A 191 -6.46 15.22 11.45
N VAL A 192 -7.44 14.35 11.15
CA VAL A 192 -7.28 12.89 11.10
C VAL A 192 -7.13 12.46 9.63
N PRO A 193 -6.05 11.74 9.26
CA PRO A 193 -5.86 11.28 7.89
C PRO A 193 -6.98 10.34 7.46
N CYS A 194 -7.76 10.78 6.47
CA CYS A 194 -8.86 10.02 5.89
C CYS A 194 -9.10 10.41 4.44
N SER A 195 -9.75 9.52 3.69
CA SER A 195 -10.15 9.76 2.31
C SER A 195 -11.37 8.92 1.94
N PRO A 196 -12.13 9.28 0.90
CA PRO A 196 -13.08 8.35 0.31
C PRO A 196 -12.33 7.16 -0.29
N VAL A 197 -12.94 5.97 -0.25
CA VAL A 197 -12.56 4.88 -1.16
C VAL A 197 -13.36 5.09 -2.45
N ASN A 198 -12.64 5.38 -3.52
CA ASN A 198 -13.21 5.57 -4.86
C ASN A 198 -13.06 4.29 -5.68
N ASP A 199 -14.02 4.05 -6.58
CA ASP A 199 -13.83 3.16 -7.72
C ASP A 199 -13.05 3.89 -8.84
N ILE A 200 -12.87 3.23 -9.98
CA ILE A 200 -12.10 3.79 -11.11
C ILE A 200 -12.72 5.10 -11.59
N ASP A 201 -14.04 5.14 -11.78
CA ASP A 201 -14.75 6.33 -12.25
C ASP A 201 -14.64 7.47 -11.24
N GLY A 202 -14.80 7.18 -9.94
CA GLY A 202 -14.61 8.14 -8.86
C GLY A 202 -13.19 8.69 -8.80
N ALA A 203 -12.16 7.89 -9.08
CA ALA A 203 -10.78 8.35 -9.13
C ALA A 203 -10.52 9.31 -10.30
N LEU A 204 -11.16 9.11 -11.45
CA LEU A 204 -11.02 9.99 -12.62
C LEU A 204 -11.63 11.38 -12.41
N VAL A 205 -12.60 11.50 -11.50
CA VAL A 205 -13.26 12.78 -11.18
C VAL A 205 -12.80 13.38 -9.85
N GLU A 206 -11.79 12.80 -9.21
CA GLU A 206 -11.27 13.29 -7.93
C GLU A 206 -10.61 14.67 -8.08
N GLU A 207 -11.05 15.63 -7.27
CA GLU A 207 -10.64 17.04 -7.36
C GLU A 207 -9.12 17.18 -7.17
N GLN A 208 -8.53 16.37 -6.30
CA GLN A 208 -7.08 16.36 -6.10
C GLN A 208 -6.31 15.94 -7.36
N PHE A 209 -6.83 15.05 -8.21
CA PHE A 209 -6.14 14.65 -9.44
C PHE A 209 -6.43 15.62 -10.60
N ILE A 210 -7.64 16.17 -10.68
CA ILE A 210 -8.03 17.20 -11.65
C ILE A 210 -7.24 18.49 -11.42
N SER A 211 -7.26 19.02 -10.20
CA SER A 211 -6.51 20.23 -9.83
C SER A 211 -5.01 20.08 -10.07
N ARG A 212 -4.56 18.82 -10.17
CA ARG A 212 -3.17 18.50 -10.46
C ARG A 212 -2.82 18.34 -11.94
N ASP A 213 -3.78 18.53 -12.84
CA ASP A 213 -3.68 18.28 -14.27
C ASP A 213 -3.23 16.83 -14.58
N LEU A 214 -3.61 15.88 -13.72
CA LEU A 214 -3.22 14.49 -13.89
C LEU A 214 -4.17 13.73 -14.83
N ILE A 215 -5.44 14.13 -14.88
CA ILE A 215 -6.46 13.54 -15.74
C ILE A 215 -6.58 14.37 -17.02
N GLY A 216 -6.34 13.74 -18.16
CA GLY A 216 -6.52 14.32 -19.49
C GLY A 216 -7.42 13.48 -20.38
N ASP A 217 -7.62 13.92 -21.61
CA ASP A 217 -8.40 13.23 -22.64
C ASP A 217 -7.53 13.05 -23.90
N ARG A 218 -7.62 11.87 -24.52
CA ARG A 218 -6.90 11.51 -25.76
C ARG A 218 -7.82 11.36 -26.97
N GLY A 219 -9.12 11.67 -26.84
CA GLY A 219 -10.14 11.46 -27.87
C GLY A 219 -10.68 10.02 -27.93
N GLU A 220 -9.98 9.06 -27.30
CA GLU A 220 -10.37 7.65 -27.17
C GLU A 220 -10.76 7.28 -25.73
N GLY A 221 -10.70 8.23 -24.79
CA GLY A 221 -11.00 8.03 -23.38
C GLY A 221 -10.06 8.78 -22.44
N PRO A 222 -10.30 8.67 -21.11
CA PRO A 222 -9.50 9.33 -20.10
C PRO A 222 -8.08 8.77 -20.07
N MET A 223 -7.11 9.65 -19.82
CA MET A 223 -5.70 9.32 -19.72
C MET A 223 -5.11 9.89 -18.44
N VAL A 224 -4.29 9.10 -17.76
CA VAL A 224 -3.44 9.56 -16.65
C VAL A 224 -2.12 10.08 -17.22
N ARG A 225 -1.84 11.37 -17.04
CA ARG A 225 -0.58 12.00 -17.48
C ARG A 225 0.60 11.50 -16.65
N PHE A 226 1.81 11.66 -17.17
CA PHE A 226 3.03 11.26 -16.46
C PHE A 226 3.12 11.96 -15.09
N PRO A 227 3.34 11.23 -13.97
CA PRO A 227 3.17 11.77 -12.62
C PRO A 227 4.38 12.58 -12.13
N ALA A 228 5.06 13.31 -13.03
CA ALA A 228 6.15 14.23 -12.68
C ALA A 228 5.88 15.61 -13.27
N ARG A 229 5.73 16.60 -12.39
CA ARG A 229 5.58 17.99 -12.77
C ARG A 229 6.94 18.57 -13.13
N ARG A 230 7.07 19.04 -14.36
CA ARG A 230 8.19 19.88 -14.76
C ARG A 230 7.76 21.33 -14.55
N ARG A 231 8.44 22.03 -13.65
CA ARG A 231 8.35 23.48 -13.55
C ARG A 231 9.58 24.06 -14.25
N PRO A 232 9.41 25.06 -15.13
CA PRO A 232 10.54 25.79 -15.69
C PRO A 232 11.30 26.55 -14.59
#